data_AF-A0A1H2TJM5-F1
#
_entry.id   AF-A0A1H2TJM5-F1
#
_cell.length_a   1.000
_cell.length_b   1.000
_cell.length_c   1.000
_cell.angle_alpha   90.00
_cell.angle_beta   90.00
_cell.angle_gamma   90.00
#
_symmetry.space_group_name_H-M   'P 1'
#
loop_
_entity.id
_entity.type
_entity.pdbx_description
1 polymer ?
#
loop_
_entity_poly.entity_id
_entity_poly.type
_entity_poly.pdbx_seq_one_letter_code
_entity_poly.pdbx_strand_id
1 'polypeptide(L)'
;MARARGRSAAPTARMIGAKTFAEIFGLHGLKERDIGRDAKEHVRTVQSLVRRVLDAAPEDRPPIDQYDLILIDECHRGYLLDREMSAAEATFRDEADYVSKYRRVVEYFDAVTIGLTATPALHTAEIFGEPVFRYSYREAVVDGWLIDHDPPHLIRTALSAAGIQFKAGETIEALNPRTGEIDTAELED
;
A
#
# COMPACT_ATOMS: atom_id res chain seq x y z
N MET A 1 -12.89 4.83 29.57
CA MET A 1 -11.91 4.64 28.48
C MET A 1 -12.69 4.35 27.19
N ALA A 2 -13.07 5.39 26.45
CA ALA A 2 -13.97 5.28 25.30
C ALA A 2 -13.17 5.28 23.99
N ARG A 3 -13.28 4.20 23.21
CA ARG A 3 -12.74 4.10 21.84
C ARG A 3 -13.50 5.07 20.93
N ALA A 4 -12.81 6.08 20.42
CA ALA A 4 -13.30 6.90 19.32
C ALA A 4 -13.29 6.06 18.04
N ARG A 5 -14.48 5.68 17.55
CA ARG A 5 -14.64 5.16 16.19
C ARG A 5 -14.66 6.37 15.26
N GLY A 6 -13.66 6.48 14.39
CA GLY A 6 -13.67 7.47 13.31
C GLY A 6 -14.86 7.22 12.39
N ARG A 7 -15.92 8.01 12.56
CA ARG A 7 -16.98 8.13 11.55
C ARG A 7 -16.41 9.00 10.43
N SER A 8 -16.35 8.46 9.22
CA SER A 8 -16.11 9.23 8.00
C SER A 8 -17.06 10.43 7.97
N ALA A 9 -16.50 11.64 7.94
CA ALA A 9 -17.23 12.91 7.93
C ALA A 9 -17.70 13.33 6.53
N ALA A 10 -17.27 12.60 5.49
CA ALA A 10 -17.57 12.90 4.09
C ALA A 10 -19.06 12.84 3.69
N PRO A 11 -19.91 11.89 4.16
CA PRO A 11 -21.26 11.75 3.62
C PRO A 11 -22.23 12.86 4.05
N THR A 12 -21.84 13.72 5.00
CA THR A 12 -22.70 14.77 5.57
C THR A 12 -22.32 16.19 5.18
N ALA A 13 -21.27 16.38 4.37
CA ALA A 13 -20.86 17.72 3.93
C ALA A 13 -21.91 18.28 2.94
N ARG A 14 -22.69 19.27 3.38
CA ARG A 14 -23.60 20.02 2.51
C ARG A 14 -22.78 21.04 1.71
N MET A 15 -22.67 20.81 0.39
CA MET A 15 -22.11 21.78 -0.55
C MET A 15 -23.19 22.12 -1.58
N ILE A 16 -23.69 23.36 -1.47
CA ILE A 16 -24.53 24.11 -2.41
C ILE A 16 -25.80 23.38 -2.92
N GLY A 17 -26.95 23.69 -2.30
CA GLY A 17 -28.29 23.23 -2.72
C GLY A 17 -28.91 22.15 -1.81
N ALA A 18 -30.05 21.59 -2.25
CA ALA A 18 -30.83 20.57 -1.52
C ALA A 18 -30.27 19.14 -1.67
N LYS A 19 -29.21 18.94 -2.46
CA LYS A 19 -28.58 17.64 -2.67
C LYS A 19 -27.29 17.52 -1.88
N THR A 20 -26.99 16.31 -1.41
CA THR A 20 -25.73 16.00 -0.71
C THR A 20 -24.59 15.72 -1.71
N PHE A 21 -23.33 15.83 -1.26
CA PHE A 21 -22.16 15.44 -2.07
C PHE A 21 -22.31 14.01 -2.62
N ALA A 22 -22.74 13.08 -1.77
CA ALA A 22 -22.98 11.69 -2.16
C ALA A 22 -24.04 11.55 -3.28
N GLU A 23 -25.08 12.38 -3.27
CA GLU A 23 -26.13 12.37 -4.31
C GLU A 23 -25.69 13.01 -5.63
N ILE A 24 -24.76 13.97 -5.60
CA ILE A 24 -24.24 14.64 -6.81
C ILE A 24 -23.23 13.75 -7.54
N PHE A 25 -22.44 13.00 -6.79
CA PHE A 25 -21.34 12.17 -7.30
C PHE A 25 -21.67 10.66 -7.36
N GLY A 26 -22.84 10.25 -6.86
CA GLY A 26 -23.24 8.83 -6.86
C GLY A 26 -22.29 7.99 -6.02
N LEU A 27 -21.95 8.47 -4.81
CA LEU A 27 -20.88 7.90 -4.00
C LEU A 27 -21.33 6.58 -3.39
N HIS A 28 -20.85 5.48 -3.95
CA HIS A 28 -21.18 4.13 -3.50
C HIS A 28 -20.33 3.72 -2.29
N GLY A 29 -20.93 3.02 -1.33
CA GLY A 29 -20.19 2.50 -0.19
C GLY A 29 -19.23 1.36 -0.59
N LEU A 30 -18.18 1.14 0.23
CA LEU A 30 -17.17 0.09 0.02
C LEU A 30 -17.72 -1.33 -0.17
N LYS A 31 -18.97 -1.59 0.24
CA LYS A 31 -19.63 -2.90 0.21
C LYS A 31 -20.41 -3.19 -1.07
N GLU A 32 -20.77 -2.15 -1.82
CA GLU A 32 -21.49 -2.33 -3.08
C GLU A 32 -20.53 -2.96 -4.08
N ARG A 33 -20.97 -3.88 -4.94
CA ARG A 33 -20.09 -4.53 -5.94
C ARG A 33 -20.26 -3.93 -7.32
N ASP A 34 -21.50 -3.61 -7.64
CA ASP A 34 -21.87 -3.06 -8.92
C ASP A 34 -21.85 -1.54 -8.83
N ILE A 35 -21.21 -0.92 -9.81
CA ILE A 35 -21.14 0.52 -9.92
C ILE A 35 -22.16 0.84 -11.01
N GLY A 36 -23.25 1.52 -10.66
CA GLY A 36 -24.18 1.99 -11.68
C GLY A 36 -23.42 2.83 -12.70
N ARG A 37 -23.79 2.78 -13.99
CA ARG A 37 -23.15 3.60 -15.04
C ARG A 37 -23.14 5.11 -14.72
N ASP A 38 -23.99 5.52 -13.79
CA ASP A 38 -24.20 6.89 -13.38
C ASP A 38 -23.27 7.32 -12.24
N ALA A 39 -22.55 6.37 -11.63
CA ALA A 39 -21.60 6.65 -10.57
C ALA A 39 -20.38 7.35 -11.13
N LYS A 40 -19.99 8.46 -10.50
CA LYS A 40 -18.85 9.26 -10.95
C LYS A 40 -17.58 8.94 -10.18
N GLU A 41 -17.72 8.33 -9.00
CA GLU A 41 -16.59 8.03 -8.11
C GLU A 41 -16.70 6.62 -7.55
N HIS A 42 -15.58 5.91 -7.56
CA HIS A 42 -15.48 4.56 -7.05
C HIS A 42 -14.25 4.40 -6.15
N VAL A 43 -14.49 4.33 -4.84
CA VAL A 43 -13.42 4.20 -3.83
C VAL A 43 -13.32 2.73 -3.40
N ARG A 44 -12.13 2.14 -3.55
CA ARG A 44 -11.85 0.76 -3.13
C ARG A 44 -10.38 0.51 -2.81
N THR A 45 -10.14 -0.62 -2.14
CA THR A 45 -8.78 -1.13 -1.94
C THR A 45 -8.29 -1.87 -3.18
N VAL A 46 -6.97 -1.89 -3.39
CA VAL A 46 -6.36 -2.59 -4.53
C VAL A 46 -6.64 -4.09 -4.48
N GLN A 47 -6.64 -4.71 -3.29
CA GLN A 47 -6.95 -6.14 -3.13
C GLN A 47 -8.35 -6.48 -3.65
N SER A 48 -9.31 -5.58 -3.46
CA SER A 48 -10.67 -5.79 -3.98
C SER A 48 -10.72 -5.70 -5.51
N LEU A 49 -9.89 -4.85 -6.10
CA LEU A 49 -9.78 -4.72 -7.56
C LEU A 49 -9.08 -5.95 -8.16
N VAL A 50 -8.01 -6.43 -7.52
CA VAL A 50 -7.33 -7.69 -7.86
C VAL A 50 -8.31 -8.85 -7.92
N ARG A 51 -9.13 -9.04 -6.88
CA ARG A 51 -10.13 -10.12 -6.84
C ARG A 51 -11.16 -10.00 -7.98
N ARG A 52 -11.60 -8.78 -8.30
CA ARG A 52 -12.61 -8.53 -9.36
C ARG A 52 -12.07 -8.75 -10.77
N VAL A 53 -10.79 -8.47 -10.99
CA VAL A 53 -10.18 -8.54 -12.32
C VAL A 53 -9.56 -9.92 -12.57
N LEU A 54 -8.86 -10.47 -11.58
CA LEU A 54 -8.08 -11.71 -11.74
C LEU A 54 -8.80 -12.97 -11.26
N ASP A 55 -9.55 -12.88 -10.15
CA ASP A 55 -10.17 -14.06 -9.53
C ASP A 55 -11.63 -14.28 -9.99
N ALA A 56 -12.28 -13.27 -10.58
CA ALA A 56 -13.65 -13.37 -11.09
C ALA A 56 -13.73 -14.16 -12.42
N ALA A 57 -14.89 -14.80 -12.63
CA ALA A 57 -15.24 -15.42 -13.90
C ALA A 57 -15.24 -14.34 -15.03
N PRO A 58 -14.86 -14.69 -16.27
CA PRO A 58 -14.74 -13.70 -17.35
C PRO A 58 -15.96 -12.80 -17.56
N GLU A 59 -17.16 -13.35 -17.39
CA GLU A 59 -18.46 -12.67 -17.50
C GLU A 59 -18.75 -11.68 -16.35
N ASP A 60 -18.13 -11.88 -15.20
CA ASP A 60 -18.29 -11.03 -14.00
C ASP A 60 -17.20 -9.96 -13.90
N ARG A 61 -16.24 -9.95 -14.84
CA ARG A 61 -15.16 -8.97 -14.83
C ARG A 61 -15.67 -7.59 -15.24
N PRO A 62 -15.17 -6.53 -14.58
CA PRO A 62 -15.48 -5.17 -15.01
C PRO A 62 -15.00 -4.94 -16.45
N PRO A 63 -15.73 -4.19 -17.30
CA PRO A 63 -15.25 -3.91 -18.65
C PRO A 63 -14.00 -3.02 -18.61
N ILE A 64 -13.15 -3.13 -19.64
CA ILE A 64 -11.85 -2.43 -19.69
C ILE A 64 -11.98 -0.90 -19.74
N ASP A 65 -13.09 -0.40 -20.28
CA ASP A 65 -13.44 1.02 -20.42
C ASP A 65 -14.29 1.54 -19.26
N GLN A 66 -14.33 0.83 -18.13
CA GLN A 66 -15.16 1.21 -16.99
C GLN A 66 -14.71 2.53 -16.31
N TYR A 67 -13.43 2.88 -16.40
CA TYR A 67 -12.88 4.07 -15.76
C TYR A 67 -12.15 4.93 -16.78
N ASP A 68 -12.35 6.25 -16.69
CA ASP A 68 -11.54 7.23 -17.42
C ASP A 68 -10.25 7.59 -16.64
N LEU A 69 -10.31 7.51 -15.30
CA LEU A 69 -9.23 7.86 -14.37
C LEU A 69 -9.17 6.90 -13.18
N ILE A 70 -7.96 6.44 -12.87
CA ILE A 70 -7.65 5.66 -11.67
C ILE A 70 -6.61 6.44 -10.84
N LEU A 71 -6.98 6.71 -9.58
CA LEU A 71 -6.08 7.29 -8.59
C LEU A 71 -5.65 6.20 -7.62
N ILE A 72 -4.34 6.00 -7.47
CA ILE A 72 -3.78 5.01 -6.54
C ILE A 72 -2.97 5.73 -5.48
N ASP A 73 -3.51 5.74 -4.27
CA ASP A 73 -2.83 6.24 -3.09
C ASP A 73 -1.80 5.23 -2.57
N GLU A 74 -0.73 5.74 -1.98
CA GLU A 74 0.44 4.98 -1.52
C GLU A 74 0.92 3.94 -2.55
N CYS A 75 1.11 4.37 -3.80
CA CYS A 75 1.40 3.48 -4.94
C CYS A 75 2.74 2.72 -4.84
N HIS A 76 3.56 3.00 -3.81
CA HIS A 76 4.72 2.20 -3.44
C HIS A 76 4.35 0.88 -2.74
N ARG A 77 3.17 0.81 -2.10
CA ARG A 77 2.65 -0.39 -1.39
C ARG A 77 2.21 -1.51 -2.33
N GLY A 78 2.22 -1.29 -3.65
CA GLY A 78 2.06 -2.35 -4.65
C GLY A 78 3.16 -3.42 -4.62
N TYR A 79 4.22 -3.21 -3.83
CA TYR A 79 5.41 -4.08 -3.77
C TYR A 79 5.70 -4.60 -2.37
N LEU A 80 5.61 -3.76 -1.35
CA LEU A 80 5.83 -4.20 0.02
C LEU A 80 4.65 -5.06 0.46
N LEU A 81 4.87 -6.38 0.56
CA LEU A 81 4.11 -7.22 1.48
C LEU A 81 4.16 -6.54 2.85
N ASP A 82 3.12 -5.80 3.19
CA ASP A 82 2.95 -5.30 4.55
C ASP A 82 2.92 -6.57 5.42
N ARG A 83 3.99 -6.80 6.20
CA ARG A 83 4.10 -7.96 7.11
C ARG A 83 3.00 -7.96 8.16
N GLU A 84 2.19 -6.91 8.24
CA GLU A 84 0.89 -6.87 8.89
C GLU A 84 -0.22 -7.54 8.04
N MET A 85 0.09 -8.64 7.36
CA MET A 85 -0.93 -9.46 6.71
C MET A 85 -1.87 -10.00 7.78
N SER A 86 -3.06 -9.43 7.85
CA SER A 86 -4.20 -10.03 8.54
C SER A 86 -4.49 -11.40 7.92
N ALA A 87 -5.05 -12.33 8.70
CA ALA A 87 -5.35 -13.70 8.24
C ALA A 87 -6.24 -13.78 6.96
N ALA A 88 -6.84 -12.67 6.53
CA ALA A 88 -7.61 -12.57 5.29
C ALA A 88 -6.75 -12.34 4.01
N GLU A 89 -5.44 -12.13 4.14
CA GLU A 89 -4.51 -11.78 3.06
C GLU A 89 -3.65 -12.97 2.58
N ALA A 90 -3.84 -14.15 3.14
CA ALA A 90 -3.08 -15.39 2.90
C ALA A 90 -3.16 -15.97 1.45
N THR A 91 -3.62 -15.20 0.46
CA THR A 91 -3.78 -15.63 -0.94
C THR A 91 -2.59 -15.25 -1.83
N PHE A 92 -1.69 -14.37 -1.37
CA PHE A 92 -0.47 -14.02 -2.09
C PHE A 92 0.68 -14.92 -1.63
N ARG A 93 1.34 -15.59 -2.58
CA ARG A 93 2.37 -16.60 -2.27
C ARG A 93 3.70 -15.96 -1.88
N ASP A 94 4.03 -14.84 -2.50
CA ASP A 94 5.26 -14.06 -2.29
C ASP A 94 5.13 -12.65 -2.87
N GLU A 95 6.18 -11.83 -2.69
CA GLU A 95 6.24 -10.43 -3.11
C GLU A 95 6.10 -10.29 -4.63
N ALA A 96 6.75 -11.17 -5.38
CA ALA A 96 6.75 -11.14 -6.85
C ALA A 96 5.36 -11.46 -7.43
N ASP A 97 4.64 -12.39 -6.83
CA ASP A 97 3.25 -12.72 -7.19
C ASP A 97 2.31 -11.53 -6.93
N TYR A 98 2.49 -10.82 -5.81
CA TYR A 98 1.70 -9.62 -5.52
C TYR A 98 1.97 -8.50 -6.51
N VAL A 99 3.24 -8.20 -6.79
CA VAL A 99 3.67 -7.19 -7.78
C VAL A 99 3.11 -7.48 -9.17
N SER A 100 3.19 -8.74 -9.61
CA SER A 100 2.67 -9.18 -10.89
C SER A 100 1.15 -8.98 -10.97
N LYS A 101 0.42 -9.37 -9.92
CA LYS A 101 -1.04 -9.17 -9.85
C LYS A 101 -1.43 -7.70 -9.79
N TYR A 102 -0.70 -6.90 -9.02
CA TYR A 102 -0.89 -5.45 -8.92
C TYR A 102 -0.74 -4.79 -10.29
N ARG A 103 0.38 -5.01 -10.96
CA ARG A 103 0.66 -4.45 -12.28
C ARG A 103 -0.40 -4.83 -13.30
N ARG A 104 -0.78 -6.12 -13.35
CA ARG A 104 -1.84 -6.61 -14.26
C ARG A 104 -3.19 -5.94 -14.05
N VAL A 105 -3.50 -5.51 -12.84
CA VAL A 105 -4.77 -4.84 -12.50
C VAL A 105 -4.71 -3.36 -12.86
N VAL A 106 -3.57 -2.72 -12.64
CA VAL A 106 -3.34 -1.32 -13.06
C VAL A 106 -3.40 -1.20 -14.59
N GLU A 107 -2.80 -2.16 -15.31
CA GLU A 107 -2.79 -2.21 -16.77
C GLU A 107 -4.07 -2.80 -17.39
N TYR A 108 -5.05 -3.21 -16.58
CA TYR A 108 -6.28 -3.84 -17.08
C TYR A 108 -7.24 -2.85 -17.72
N PHE A 109 -7.37 -1.65 -17.13
CA PHE A 109 -8.31 -0.64 -17.58
C PHE A 109 -7.65 0.31 -18.58
N ASP A 110 -8.38 0.69 -19.62
CA ASP A 110 -7.99 1.74 -20.55
C ASP A 110 -8.29 3.11 -19.93
N ALA A 111 -7.52 3.46 -18.90
CA ALA A 111 -7.73 4.63 -18.06
C ALA A 111 -6.44 5.41 -17.84
N VAL A 112 -6.54 6.73 -17.68
CA VAL A 112 -5.43 7.52 -17.15
C VAL A 112 -5.17 7.04 -15.72
N THR A 113 -3.93 6.68 -15.40
CA THR A 113 -3.57 6.21 -14.06
C THR A 113 -2.59 7.16 -13.40
N ILE A 114 -2.92 7.66 -12.20
CA ILE A 114 -2.06 8.54 -11.41
C ILE A 114 -1.75 7.86 -10.07
N GLY A 115 -0.46 7.66 -9.79
CA GLY A 115 0.04 7.17 -8.52
C GLY A 115 0.44 8.32 -7.58
N LEU A 116 0.05 8.23 -6.33
CA LEU A 116 0.44 9.15 -5.26
C LEU A 116 1.32 8.40 -4.25
N THR A 117 2.43 8.99 -3.83
CA THR A 117 3.31 8.39 -2.82
C THR A 117 4.17 9.44 -2.14
N ALA A 118 4.39 9.29 -0.83
CA ALA A 118 5.38 10.06 -0.09
C ALA A 118 6.80 9.46 -0.19
N THR A 119 6.90 8.18 -0.52
CA THR A 119 8.15 7.41 -0.54
C THR A 119 8.29 6.68 -1.89
N PRO A 120 8.69 7.38 -2.97
CA PRO A 120 8.85 6.76 -4.28
C PRO A 120 9.98 5.72 -4.25
N ALA A 121 9.72 4.54 -4.82
CA ALA A 121 10.70 3.47 -5.00
C ALA A 121 10.95 3.22 -6.51
N LEU A 122 12.05 2.54 -6.85
CA LEU A 122 12.43 2.25 -8.24
C LEU A 122 11.27 1.61 -9.02
N HIS A 123 10.64 0.59 -8.45
CA HIS A 123 9.55 -0.12 -9.11
C HIS A 123 8.28 0.71 -9.29
N THR A 124 8.04 1.73 -8.45
CA THR A 124 6.94 2.67 -8.67
C THR A 124 7.12 3.42 -9.99
N ALA A 125 8.35 3.83 -10.31
CA ALA A 125 8.66 4.48 -11.58
C ALA A 125 8.53 3.53 -12.77
N GLU A 126 8.75 2.22 -12.59
CA GLU A 126 8.54 1.23 -13.64
C GLU A 126 7.06 1.05 -14.03
N ILE A 127 6.12 1.30 -13.10
CA ILE A 127 4.67 1.24 -13.38
C ILE A 127 4.13 2.59 -13.84
N PHE A 128 4.45 3.67 -13.12
CA PHE A 128 3.81 4.97 -13.32
C PHE A 128 4.65 5.97 -14.14
N GLY A 129 5.90 5.63 -14.44
CA GLY A 129 6.86 6.54 -15.04
C GLY A 129 7.48 7.53 -14.05
N GLU A 130 8.18 8.52 -14.58
CA GLU A 130 8.82 9.58 -13.78
C GLU A 130 7.78 10.49 -13.11
N PRO A 131 8.04 10.98 -11.88
CA PRO A 131 7.14 11.89 -11.20
C PRO A 131 6.91 13.19 -11.99
N VAL A 132 5.65 13.49 -12.32
CA VAL A 132 5.26 14.75 -12.97
C VAL A 132 5.26 15.95 -12.02
N PHE A 133 5.25 15.68 -10.71
CA PHE A 133 5.33 16.67 -9.66
C PHE A 133 5.98 16.05 -8.42
N ARG A 134 6.79 16.84 -7.70
CA ARG A 134 7.38 16.44 -6.42
C ARG A 134 7.32 17.61 -5.48
N TYR A 135 6.76 17.36 -4.29
CA TYR A 135 6.77 18.30 -3.18
C TYR A 135 7.44 17.60 -2.01
N SER A 136 8.67 18.00 -1.73
CA SER A 136 9.54 17.30 -0.79
C SER A 136 9.21 17.64 0.65
N TYR A 137 9.59 16.76 1.56
CA TYR A 137 9.55 17.01 3.00
C TYR A 137 10.22 18.35 3.37
N ARG A 138 11.40 18.63 2.79
CA ARG A 138 12.16 19.85 3.08
C ARG A 138 11.42 21.10 2.62
N GLU A 139 10.83 21.08 1.42
CA GLU A 139 9.99 22.20 0.94
C GLU A 139 8.79 22.41 1.86
N ALA A 140 8.09 21.33 2.23
CA ALA A 140 6.95 21.41 3.13
C ALA A 140 7.30 21.94 4.54
N VAL A 141 8.51 21.68 5.05
CA VAL A 141 9.03 22.27 6.29
C VAL A 141 9.34 23.76 6.11
N VAL A 142 10.04 24.13 5.02
CA VAL A 142 10.39 25.53 4.73
C VAL A 142 9.15 26.40 4.56
N ASP A 143 8.11 25.88 3.92
CA ASP A 143 6.84 26.57 3.68
C ASP A 143 5.92 26.59 4.92
N GLY A 144 6.31 25.92 6.02
CA GLY A 144 5.58 25.91 7.29
C GLY A 144 4.37 24.96 7.34
N TRP A 145 4.27 24.00 6.41
CA TRP A 145 3.21 22.99 6.41
C TRP A 145 3.56 21.76 7.26
N LEU A 146 4.84 21.43 7.35
CA LEU A 146 5.34 20.34 8.20
C LEU A 146 6.28 20.87 9.29
N ILE A 147 6.29 20.16 10.41
CA ILE A 147 7.26 20.38 11.48
C ILE A 147 8.50 19.54 11.16
N ASP A 148 9.68 20.13 11.31
CA ASP A 148 10.93 19.40 11.12
C ASP A 148 11.09 18.29 12.17
N HIS A 149 11.84 17.25 11.82
CA HIS A 149 12.17 16.16 12.73
C HIS A 149 13.52 16.44 13.38
N ASP A 150 13.66 16.07 14.64
CA ASP A 150 14.97 16.08 15.27
C ASP A 150 15.90 15.08 14.57
N PRO A 151 17.22 15.37 14.53
CA PRO A 151 18.20 14.42 14.01
C PRO A 151 18.01 13.03 14.64
N PRO A 152 17.99 11.95 13.84
CA PRO A 152 17.68 10.63 14.34
C PRO A 152 18.72 10.20 15.39
N HIS A 153 18.24 9.71 16.53
CA HIS A 153 19.10 9.08 17.52
C HIS A 153 19.56 7.72 17.01
N LEU A 154 20.81 7.67 16.53
CA LEU A 154 21.43 6.43 16.07
C LEU A 154 21.85 5.57 17.27
N ILE A 155 21.02 4.59 17.61
CA ILE A 155 21.36 3.58 18.62
C ILE A 155 22.34 2.59 17.98
N ARG A 156 23.58 2.57 18.47
CA ARG A 156 24.61 1.62 18.05
C ARG A 156 24.94 0.68 19.22
N THR A 157 24.99 -0.62 18.94
CA THR A 157 25.45 -1.62 19.90
C THR A 157 26.97 -1.78 19.79
N ALA A 158 27.63 -2.21 20.86
CA ALA A 158 29.06 -2.52 20.84
C ALA A 158 29.40 -3.53 19.74
N LEU A 159 28.56 -4.54 19.54
CA LEU A 159 28.71 -5.55 18.49
C LEU A 159 28.49 -4.98 17.07
N SER A 160 27.55 -4.05 16.88
CA SER A 160 27.36 -3.39 15.57
C SER A 160 28.57 -2.53 15.16
N ALA A 161 29.32 -2.01 16.14
CA ALA A 161 30.50 -1.19 15.91
C ALA A 161 31.78 -2.02 15.78
N ALA A 162 31.95 -3.04 16.61
CA ALA A 162 33.13 -3.92 16.62
C ALA A 162 33.07 -5.04 15.56
N GLY A 163 31.88 -5.30 15.02
CA GLY A 163 31.58 -6.49 14.24
C GLY A 163 31.22 -7.67 15.14
N ILE A 164 30.44 -8.60 14.59
CA ILE A 164 30.19 -9.89 15.20
C ILE A 164 31.29 -10.83 14.70
N GLN A 165 32.14 -11.30 15.61
CA GLN A 165 33.16 -12.29 15.30
C GLN A 165 32.83 -13.58 16.02
N PHE A 166 32.83 -14.67 15.27
CA PHE A 166 32.69 -16.02 15.79
C PHE A 166 33.99 -16.77 15.59
N LYS A 167 34.34 -17.65 16.52
CA LYS A 167 35.49 -18.54 16.39
C LYS A 167 35.07 -19.83 15.68
N ALA A 168 36.02 -20.41 14.95
CA ALA A 168 35.90 -21.79 14.48
C ALA A 168 35.61 -22.73 15.67
N GLY A 169 34.66 -23.65 15.49
CA GLY A 169 34.17 -24.54 16.55
C GLY A 169 33.27 -23.91 17.61
N GLU A 170 32.85 -22.65 17.47
CA GLU A 170 31.93 -22.00 18.41
C GLU A 170 30.47 -22.42 18.13
N THR A 171 29.74 -22.76 19.20
CA THR A 171 28.31 -23.03 19.13
C THR A 171 27.54 -21.70 19.11
N ILE A 172 26.80 -21.44 18.04
CA ILE A 172 25.98 -20.23 17.88
C ILE A 172 24.50 -20.56 17.99
N GLU A 173 23.75 -19.67 18.62
CA GLU A 173 22.28 -19.69 18.63
C GLU A 173 21.76 -18.94 17.40
N ALA A 174 21.18 -19.68 16.45
CA ALA A 174 20.56 -19.15 15.25
C ALA A 174 19.04 -19.10 15.42
N LEU A 175 18.46 -17.92 15.39
CA LEU A 175 17.01 -17.75 15.36
C LEU A 175 16.48 -18.11 13.97
N ASN A 176 15.55 -19.07 13.90
CA ASN A 176 14.77 -19.33 12.69
C ASN A 176 13.68 -18.24 12.54
N PRO A 177 13.79 -17.33 11.55
CA PRO A 177 12.88 -16.19 11.44
C PRO A 177 11.45 -16.57 11.01
N ARG A 178 11.20 -17.81 10.56
CA ARG A 178 9.87 -18.30 10.18
C ARG A 178 9.13 -18.98 11.32
N THR A 179 9.84 -19.74 12.16
CA THR A 179 9.24 -20.51 13.26
C THR A 179 9.39 -19.81 14.62
N GLY A 180 10.37 -18.91 14.76
CA GLY A 180 10.71 -18.26 16.03
C GLY A 180 11.51 -19.14 16.99
N GLU A 181 11.88 -20.34 16.57
CA GLU A 181 12.70 -21.26 17.36
C GLU A 181 14.18 -20.88 17.27
N ILE A 182 14.90 -21.11 18.36
CA ILE A 182 16.35 -20.94 18.43
C ILE A 182 16.96 -22.32 18.19
N ASP A 183 17.74 -22.44 17.12
CA ASP A 183 18.52 -23.64 16.80
C ASP A 183 20.00 -23.39 17.13
N THR A 184 20.73 -24.44 17.48
CA THR A 184 22.16 -24.35 17.80
C THR A 184 22.97 -24.95 16.67
N ALA A 185 23.88 -24.16 16.09
CA ALA A 185 24.79 -24.60 15.04
C ALA A 185 26.24 -24.51 15.51
N GLU A 186 27.04 -25.55 15.25
CA GLU A 186 28.50 -25.48 15.42
C GLU A 186 29.15 -24.98 14.13
N LEU A 187 30.06 -24.03 14.27
CA LEU A 187 30.81 -23.48 13.13
C LEU A 187 31.93 -24.45 12.71
N GLU A 188 32.12 -24.58 11.40
CA GLU A 188 33.21 -25.39 10.82
C GLU A 188 34.60 -24.90 11.29
N ASP A 189 35.55 -25.83 11.35
CA ASP A 189 36.94 -25.62 11.81
C ASP A 189 37.78 -24.72 10.87
#